data_AF-A0AAN1JF86-F1
#
_entry.id   AF-A0AAN1JF86-F1
#
_cell.length_a   1.000
_cell.length_b   1.000
_cell.length_c   1.000
_cell.angle_alpha   90.00
_cell.angle_beta   90.00
_cell.angle_gamma   90.00
#
_symmetry.space_group_name_H-M   'P 1'
#
loop_
_entity.id
_entity.type
_entity.pdbx_description
1 polymer ?
#
loop_
_entity_poly.entity_id
_entity_poly.type
_entity_poly.pdbx_seq_one_letter_code
_entity_poly.pdbx_strand_id
1 'polypeptide(L)'
;MSTVRLFGILGIFGLFAGCAQIPSEHQASSTIEIVSTPITPANPDSVSDNEKVQSEVIALRPAGAALQTGHASWYARKFEGRRTANGERYNGHAMTAAHRSLPFGTYVRVTSLSTTRSVVVRINDRGPFVKGRVIDLSYAAASALGLTRAPSMDVRIERVEEQADTRTASGGSES
;
A
#
# COMPACT_ATOMS: atom_id res chain seq x y z
N MET A 1 66.45 17.70 15.12
CA MET A 1 67.58 18.09 14.24
C MET A 1 67.31 17.49 12.87
N SER A 2 67.16 18.35 11.84
CA SER A 2 67.40 18.13 10.40
C SER A 2 66.69 16.96 9.68
N THR A 3 66.06 17.08 8.50
CA THR A 3 66.20 18.08 7.43
C THR A 3 65.05 17.91 6.43
N VAL A 4 64.45 19.02 6.03
CA VAL A 4 63.53 19.15 4.90
C VAL A 4 64.35 19.27 3.61
N ARG A 5 63.92 18.62 2.52
CA ARG A 5 64.28 19.03 1.15
C ARG A 5 63.06 19.04 0.24
N LEU A 6 62.92 20.20 -0.41
CA LEU A 6 61.87 20.72 -1.27
C LEU A 6 62.43 20.75 -2.70
N PHE A 7 61.70 20.21 -3.68
CA PHE A 7 61.74 20.52 -5.13
C PHE A 7 60.51 19.81 -5.72
N GLY A 8 59.61 20.36 -6.54
CA GLY A 8 59.48 21.65 -7.20
C GLY A 8 58.40 21.50 -8.30
N ILE A 9 57.34 22.30 -8.20
CA ILE A 9 56.60 23.05 -9.25
C ILE A 9 56.26 22.32 -10.59
N LEU A 10 54.96 22.27 -10.94
CA LEU A 10 54.34 23.01 -12.07
C LEU A 10 53.08 22.27 -12.57
N GLY A 11 51.89 22.85 -12.33
CA GLY A 11 50.61 22.31 -12.79
C GLY A 11 49.52 23.36 -12.69
N ILE A 12 49.48 24.21 -13.72
CA ILE A 12 48.72 25.44 -13.88
C ILE A 12 47.20 25.21 -13.92
N PHE A 13 46.50 26.06 -13.16
CA PHE A 13 45.19 26.70 -13.41
C PHE A 13 44.25 26.07 -14.45
N GLY A 14 43.10 25.59 -13.95
CA GLY A 14 41.86 25.41 -14.71
C GLY A 14 40.68 26.01 -13.95
N LEU A 15 40.67 27.34 -13.79
CA LEU A 15 39.58 28.09 -13.20
C LEU A 15 38.46 28.25 -14.26
N PHE A 16 37.47 27.36 -14.28
CA PHE A 16 36.25 27.59 -15.06
C PHE A 16 35.30 28.49 -14.26
N ALA A 17 35.54 29.80 -14.36
CA ALA A 17 34.54 30.82 -14.09
C ALA A 17 33.58 30.89 -15.29
N GLY A 18 32.46 30.18 -15.19
CA GLY A 18 31.33 30.31 -16.12
C GLY A 18 30.19 31.04 -15.44
N CYS A 19 30.21 32.38 -15.47
CA CYS A 19 28.99 33.17 -15.25
C CYS A 19 28.20 33.18 -16.56
N ALA A 20 27.07 32.49 -16.58
CA ALA A 20 26.03 32.72 -17.58
C ALA A 20 24.71 32.91 -16.82
N GLN A 21 24.34 34.18 -16.67
CA GLN A 21 23.00 34.59 -16.26
C GLN A 21 22.01 34.17 -17.36
N ILE A 22 21.04 33.35 -16.99
CA ILE A 22 19.87 33.07 -17.83
C ILE A 22 18.77 34.06 -17.41
N PRO A 23 18.14 34.76 -18.36
CA PRO A 23 17.13 35.76 -18.08
C PRO A 23 15.84 35.15 -17.53
N SER A 24 15.21 35.94 -16.66
CA SER A 24 13.86 35.83 -16.13
C SER A 24 12.83 35.88 -17.26
N GLU A 25 11.92 34.91 -17.33
CA GLU A 25 10.58 35.14 -17.87
C GLU A 25 9.57 34.08 -17.40
N HIS A 26 8.65 34.55 -16.54
CA HIS A 26 7.22 34.30 -16.55
C HIS A 26 6.67 32.86 -16.68
N GLN A 27 6.34 32.30 -15.50
CA GLN A 27 4.98 31.91 -15.12
C GLN A 27 3.98 31.52 -16.24
N ALA A 28 3.73 30.21 -16.35
CA ALA A 28 2.45 29.65 -16.82
C ALA A 28 2.15 28.48 -15.87
N SER A 29 1.38 28.64 -14.80
CA SER A 29 -0.07 28.80 -14.80
C SER A 29 -0.73 27.90 -15.84
N SER A 30 -0.67 26.58 -15.62
CA SER A 30 -1.66 25.67 -16.19
C SER A 30 -2.99 25.93 -15.48
N THR A 31 -3.64 27.01 -15.88
CA THR A 31 -5.05 27.26 -15.61
C THR A 31 -5.81 26.09 -16.22
N ILE A 32 -6.39 25.25 -15.36
CA ILE A 32 -7.49 24.40 -15.76
C ILE A 32 -8.60 25.36 -16.16
N GLU A 33 -8.88 25.47 -17.45
CA GLU A 33 -10.11 26.11 -17.91
C GLU A 33 -11.27 25.23 -17.47
N ILE A 34 -11.82 25.55 -16.30
CA ILE A 34 -13.17 25.13 -15.95
C ILE A 34 -14.07 25.96 -16.87
N VAL A 35 -14.28 25.46 -18.09
CA VAL A 35 -15.44 25.82 -18.90
C VAL A 35 -16.66 25.41 -18.10
N SER A 36 -17.16 26.38 -17.34
CA SER A 36 -18.49 26.37 -16.73
C SER A 36 -19.49 26.60 -17.86
N THR A 37 -19.73 25.56 -18.66
CA THR A 37 -21.03 25.49 -19.33
C THR A 37 -22.02 24.97 -18.29
N PRO A 38 -23.16 25.67 -18.08
CA PRO A 38 -24.20 25.19 -17.20
C PRO A 38 -24.78 23.92 -17.82
N ILE A 39 -24.40 22.75 -17.28
CA ILE A 39 -25.19 21.54 -17.42
C ILE A 39 -26.45 21.69 -16.55
N THR A 40 -27.40 22.46 -17.06
CA THR A 40 -28.79 22.38 -16.61
C THR A 40 -29.31 20.97 -16.93
N PRO A 41 -30.01 20.31 -15.99
CA PRO A 41 -30.18 18.87 -15.98
C PRO A 41 -31.31 18.47 -16.94
N ALA A 42 -31.00 17.58 -17.89
CA ALA A 42 -32.00 16.93 -18.72
C ALA A 42 -32.02 15.43 -18.40
N ASN A 43 -33.01 15.08 -17.57
CA ASN A 43 -33.67 13.77 -17.44
C ASN A 43 -32.89 12.59 -16.77
N PRO A 44 -33.45 11.94 -15.72
CA PRO A 44 -32.76 10.97 -14.86
C PRO A 44 -32.71 9.50 -15.37
N ASP A 45 -33.12 9.20 -16.59
CA ASP A 45 -33.34 7.81 -17.02
C ASP A 45 -32.34 7.34 -18.09
N SER A 46 -31.10 7.02 -17.71
CA SER A 46 -30.29 5.92 -18.29
C SER A 46 -28.81 6.01 -17.83
N VAL A 47 -28.53 5.62 -16.59
CA VAL A 47 -27.17 5.26 -16.15
C VAL A 47 -27.23 3.87 -15.52
N SER A 48 -27.56 2.85 -16.32
CA SER A 48 -27.31 1.46 -15.94
C SER A 48 -25.92 1.07 -16.44
N ASP A 49 -25.15 0.43 -15.57
CA ASP A 49 -24.03 -0.50 -15.88
C ASP A 49 -22.65 -0.12 -15.32
N ASN A 50 -22.47 1.03 -14.64
CA ASN A 50 -21.18 1.38 -14.01
C ASN A 50 -21.23 1.69 -12.49
N GLU A 51 -22.25 1.21 -11.77
CA GLU A 51 -22.24 1.24 -10.29
C GLU A 51 -21.87 -0.12 -9.67
N LYS A 52 -22.03 -1.23 -10.40
CA LYS A 52 -21.93 -2.58 -9.84
C LYS A 52 -20.50 -3.06 -9.60
N VAL A 53 -19.49 -2.39 -10.16
CA VAL A 53 -18.08 -2.80 -10.02
C VAL A 53 -17.39 -2.06 -8.86
N GLN A 54 -17.89 -0.90 -8.44
CA GLN A 54 -17.29 -0.13 -7.34
C GLN A 54 -17.75 -0.58 -5.95
N SER A 55 -18.85 -1.33 -5.85
CA SER A 55 -19.40 -1.77 -4.57
C SER A 55 -18.68 -2.97 -3.93
N GLU A 56 -17.94 -3.77 -4.68
CA GLU A 56 -17.28 -4.97 -4.14
C GLU A 56 -15.98 -4.67 -3.36
N VAL A 57 -15.35 -3.53 -3.61
CA VAL A 57 -14.07 -3.15 -2.97
C VAL A 57 -14.23 -2.24 -1.74
N ILE A 58 -15.45 -1.79 -1.42
CA ILE A 58 -15.67 -0.67 -0.47
C ILE A 58 -16.42 -1.07 0.82
N ALA A 59 -16.86 -2.32 1.00
CA ALA A 59 -17.70 -2.68 2.17
C ALA A 59 -16.95 -3.15 3.43
N LEU A 60 -15.62 -3.21 3.45
CA LEU A 60 -14.87 -3.63 4.64
C LEU A 60 -14.49 -2.41 5.48
N ARG A 61 -15.39 -2.02 6.39
CA ARG A 61 -15.15 -0.94 7.36
C ARG A 61 -14.15 -1.43 8.41
N PRO A 62 -13.16 -0.62 8.83
CA PRO A 62 -12.27 -1.02 9.91
C PRO A 62 -13.12 -1.18 11.18
N ALA A 63 -13.08 -2.37 11.76
CA ALA A 63 -13.94 -2.76 12.88
C ALA A 63 -13.43 -2.25 14.24
N GLY A 64 -12.46 -1.34 14.25
CA GLY A 64 -11.90 -0.78 15.48
C GLY A 64 -10.62 0.01 15.26
N ALA A 65 -10.04 0.46 16.39
CA ALA A 65 -8.74 1.10 16.42
C ALA A 65 -7.62 0.18 15.90
N ALA A 66 -6.51 0.78 15.45
CA ALA A 66 -5.32 0.07 15.01
C ALA A 66 -4.93 -1.05 15.97
N LEU A 67 -4.90 -2.29 15.49
CA LEU A 67 -4.55 -3.45 16.32
C LEU A 67 -3.06 -3.45 16.64
N GLN A 68 -2.25 -3.12 15.62
CA GLN A 68 -0.81 -3.19 15.72
C GLN A 68 -0.13 -2.36 14.64
N THR A 69 1.04 -1.84 14.95
CA THR A 69 1.99 -1.24 14.00
C THR A 69 3.31 -1.99 14.06
N GLY A 70 3.99 -2.11 12.93
CA GLY A 70 5.35 -2.66 12.86
C GLY A 70 5.75 -3.00 11.43
N HIS A 71 6.74 -3.88 11.27
CA HIS A 71 7.25 -4.20 9.94
C HIS A 71 6.45 -5.33 9.28
N ALA A 72 6.08 -5.13 8.02
CA ALA A 72 5.63 -6.19 7.12
C ALA A 72 6.81 -6.77 6.36
N SER A 73 6.76 -8.07 6.07
CA SER A 73 7.54 -8.69 5.00
C SER A 73 6.64 -9.56 4.13
N TRP A 74 7.21 -10.39 3.25
CA TRP A 74 6.43 -11.25 2.37
C TRP A 74 7.12 -12.59 2.12
N TYR A 75 6.31 -13.60 1.78
CA TYR A 75 6.77 -14.98 1.58
C TYR A 75 7.57 -15.15 0.28
N ALA A 76 8.77 -15.70 0.40
CA ALA A 76 9.57 -16.09 -0.76
C ALA A 76 8.88 -17.20 -1.60
N ARG A 77 9.13 -17.19 -2.92
CA ARG A 77 8.55 -18.16 -3.87
C ARG A 77 8.78 -19.64 -3.49
N LYS A 78 9.84 -19.97 -2.76
CA LYS A 78 10.12 -21.34 -2.30
C LYS A 78 9.05 -21.96 -1.39
N PHE A 79 8.16 -21.13 -0.83
CA PHE A 79 7.07 -21.58 0.02
C PHE A 79 5.82 -22.01 -0.77
N GLU A 80 5.77 -21.75 -2.10
CA GLU A 80 4.64 -22.10 -2.97
C GLU A 80 4.21 -23.56 -2.79
N GLY A 81 2.91 -23.78 -2.56
CA GLY A 81 2.31 -25.10 -2.40
C GLY A 81 2.58 -25.80 -1.07
N ARG A 82 3.42 -25.25 -0.17
CA ARG A 82 3.65 -25.80 1.17
C ARG A 82 2.43 -25.61 2.07
N ARG A 83 2.26 -26.45 3.08
CA ARG A 83 1.17 -26.29 4.04
C ARG A 83 1.43 -25.10 4.95
N THR A 84 0.42 -24.24 5.11
CA THR A 84 0.34 -23.21 6.14
C THR A 84 -0.10 -23.83 7.47
N ALA A 85 -0.03 -23.07 8.55
CA ALA A 85 -0.44 -23.50 9.88
C ALA A 85 -1.94 -23.81 10.01
N ASN A 86 -2.80 -23.29 9.13
CA ASN A 86 -4.21 -23.67 9.09
C ASN A 86 -4.51 -24.90 8.20
N GLY A 87 -3.48 -25.48 7.59
CA GLY A 87 -3.57 -26.69 6.76
C GLY A 87 -3.80 -26.44 5.26
N GLU A 88 -4.11 -25.22 4.85
CA GLU A 88 -4.18 -24.84 3.43
C GLU A 88 -2.80 -24.94 2.77
N ARG A 89 -2.76 -25.00 1.43
CA ARG A 89 -1.50 -24.79 0.70
C ARG A 89 -1.29 -23.29 0.48
N TYR A 90 -0.10 -22.81 0.80
CA TYR A 90 0.30 -21.44 0.48
C TYR A 90 0.22 -21.23 -1.04
N ASN A 91 -0.49 -20.18 -1.41
CA ASN A 91 -0.63 -19.70 -2.78
C ASN A 91 -0.15 -18.26 -2.83
N GLY A 92 0.96 -18.00 -3.54
CA GLY A 92 1.52 -16.65 -3.66
C GLY A 92 0.60 -15.65 -4.36
N HIS A 93 -0.41 -16.13 -5.09
CA HIS A 93 -1.38 -15.30 -5.81
C HIS A 93 -2.63 -14.96 -4.97
N ALA A 94 -2.81 -15.55 -3.79
CA ALA A 94 -3.95 -15.29 -2.93
C ALA A 94 -3.73 -14.06 -2.03
N MET A 95 -4.81 -13.39 -1.60
CA MET A 95 -4.74 -12.27 -0.65
C MET A 95 -4.72 -12.78 0.80
N THR A 96 -3.60 -13.40 1.20
CA THR A 96 -3.45 -14.03 2.52
C THR A 96 -2.19 -13.56 3.24
N ALA A 97 -2.12 -13.80 4.55
CA ALA A 97 -0.97 -13.45 5.37
C ALA A 97 -0.79 -14.36 6.60
N ALA A 98 0.42 -14.34 7.15
CA ALA A 98 0.75 -14.94 8.43
C ALA A 98 0.70 -13.89 9.56
N HIS A 99 0.06 -14.24 10.68
CA HIS A 99 0.08 -13.45 11.91
C HIS A 99 0.22 -14.35 13.15
N ARG A 100 0.88 -13.85 14.20
CA ARG A 100 1.31 -14.66 15.35
C ARG A 100 0.13 -15.23 16.13
N SER A 101 -0.89 -14.40 16.38
CA SER A 101 -1.97 -14.70 17.32
C SER A 101 -3.37 -14.42 16.79
N LEU A 102 -3.51 -13.88 15.57
CA LEU A 102 -4.85 -13.59 15.06
C LEU A 102 -5.55 -14.92 14.70
N PRO A 103 -6.84 -15.08 15.03
CA PRO A 103 -7.60 -16.26 14.61
C PRO A 103 -7.49 -16.45 13.09
N PHE A 104 -7.38 -17.71 12.65
CA PHE A 104 -7.43 -18.00 11.22
C PHE A 104 -8.79 -17.58 10.66
N GLY A 105 -8.80 -17.11 9.42
CA GLY A 105 -9.99 -16.54 8.78
C GLY A 105 -10.23 -15.06 9.10
N THR A 106 -9.52 -14.47 10.07
CA THR A 106 -9.60 -13.03 10.32
C THR A 106 -9.16 -12.25 9.09
N TYR A 107 -9.97 -11.28 8.67
CA TYR A 107 -9.56 -10.30 7.67
C TYR A 107 -8.95 -9.07 8.34
N VAL A 108 -7.85 -8.59 7.77
CA VAL A 108 -7.20 -7.38 8.22
C VAL A 108 -6.87 -6.47 7.04
N ARG A 109 -7.06 -5.17 7.24
CA ARG A 109 -6.50 -4.13 6.39
C ARG A 109 -5.06 -3.88 6.83
N VAL A 110 -4.15 -3.91 5.87
CA VAL A 110 -2.73 -3.60 6.05
C VAL A 110 -2.44 -2.32 5.29
N THR A 111 -2.05 -1.28 6.01
CA THR A 111 -1.83 0.06 5.46
C THR A 111 -0.36 0.42 5.55
N SER A 112 0.25 0.76 4.42
CA SER A 112 1.60 1.32 4.33
C SER A 112 1.64 2.69 5.01
N LEU A 113 2.55 2.87 5.96
CA LEU A 113 2.70 4.18 6.63
C LEU A 113 3.37 5.23 5.74
N SER A 114 4.17 4.81 4.75
CA SER A 114 4.89 5.73 3.87
C SER A 114 4.07 6.18 2.66
N THR A 115 3.22 5.30 2.11
CA THR A 115 2.48 5.56 0.86
C THR A 115 0.98 5.68 1.04
N THR A 116 0.46 5.38 2.23
CA THR A 116 -0.99 5.29 2.55
C THR A 116 -1.77 4.24 1.77
N ARG A 117 -1.11 3.48 0.87
CA ARG A 117 -1.71 2.34 0.18
C ARG A 117 -2.13 1.28 1.19
N SER A 118 -3.24 0.60 0.91
CA SER A 118 -3.72 -0.48 1.77
C SER A 118 -4.21 -1.68 0.96
N VAL A 119 -4.14 -2.83 1.60
CA VAL A 119 -4.68 -4.10 1.07
C VAL A 119 -5.44 -4.81 2.18
N VAL A 120 -6.45 -5.59 1.82
CA VAL A 120 -7.11 -6.49 2.75
C VAL A 120 -6.61 -7.91 2.52
N VAL A 121 -6.26 -8.59 3.60
CA VAL A 121 -5.77 -9.97 3.57
C VAL A 121 -6.46 -10.83 4.62
N ARG A 122 -6.60 -12.13 4.33
CA ARG A 122 -7.06 -13.13 5.27
C ARG A 122 -5.88 -13.78 6.00
N ILE A 123 -5.98 -13.94 7.32
CA ILE A 123 -5.00 -14.68 8.09
C ILE A 123 -5.20 -16.18 7.92
N ASN A 124 -4.23 -16.88 7.34
CA ASN A 124 -4.26 -18.33 7.16
C ASN A 124 -2.99 -19.05 7.65
N ASP A 125 -2.04 -18.32 8.20
CA ASP A 125 -0.76 -18.87 8.63
C ASP A 125 -0.22 -18.24 9.93
N ARG A 126 0.84 -18.83 10.49
CA ARG A 126 1.50 -18.40 11.73
C ARG A 126 2.90 -17.87 11.48
N GLY A 127 3.28 -16.91 12.30
CA GLY A 127 4.47 -16.08 12.12
C GLY A 127 4.06 -14.61 11.98
N PRO A 128 4.96 -13.70 11.60
CA PRO A 128 6.41 -13.87 11.57
C PRO A 128 6.97 -14.17 12.96
N PHE A 129 8.04 -14.96 13.04
CA PHE A 129 8.76 -15.23 14.31
C PHE A 129 9.97 -14.32 14.54
N VAL A 130 10.29 -13.47 13.57
CA VAL A 130 11.35 -12.46 13.66
C VAL A 130 10.86 -11.27 14.49
N LYS A 131 11.70 -10.76 15.39
CA LYS A 131 11.39 -9.61 16.25
C LYS A 131 11.13 -8.37 15.40
N GLY A 132 10.11 -7.58 15.77
CA GLY A 132 9.76 -6.33 15.09
C GLY A 132 8.94 -6.48 13.80
N ARG A 133 8.82 -7.69 13.25
CA ARG A 133 7.85 -7.99 12.18
C ARG A 133 6.51 -8.40 12.77
N VAL A 134 5.44 -7.89 12.18
CA VAL A 134 4.07 -8.08 12.67
C VAL A 134 3.23 -8.92 11.69
N ILE A 135 3.57 -8.90 10.40
CA ILE A 135 2.84 -9.64 9.37
C ILE A 135 3.76 -10.06 8.23
N ASP A 136 3.57 -11.28 7.72
CA ASP A 136 4.18 -11.74 6.47
C ASP A 136 3.09 -11.93 5.42
N LEU A 137 3.14 -11.12 4.36
CA LEU A 137 2.15 -11.10 3.28
C LEU A 137 2.44 -12.18 2.24
N SER A 138 1.40 -12.61 1.51
CA SER A 138 1.60 -13.29 0.23
C SER A 138 2.27 -12.36 -0.79
N TYR A 139 2.80 -12.95 -1.86
CA TYR A 139 3.41 -12.17 -2.94
C TYR A 139 2.41 -11.20 -3.59
N ALA A 140 1.18 -11.65 -3.89
CA ALA A 140 0.13 -10.80 -4.47
C ALA A 140 -0.22 -9.62 -3.56
N ALA A 141 -0.42 -9.86 -2.27
CA ALA A 141 -0.73 -8.80 -1.31
C ALA A 141 0.44 -7.81 -1.16
N ALA A 142 1.67 -8.31 -1.10
CA ALA A 142 2.86 -7.46 -1.06
C ALA A 142 3.02 -6.62 -2.33
N SER A 143 2.71 -7.20 -3.50
CA SER A 143 2.78 -6.50 -4.78
C SER A 143 1.75 -5.38 -4.88
N ALA A 144 0.50 -5.65 -4.50
CA ALA A 144 -0.57 -4.66 -4.44
C ALA A 144 -0.25 -3.53 -3.44
N LEU A 145 0.37 -3.85 -2.30
CA LEU A 145 0.81 -2.86 -1.31
C LEU A 145 2.04 -2.05 -1.76
N GLY A 146 2.81 -2.55 -2.73
CA GLY A 146 4.07 -1.95 -3.19
C GLY A 146 5.31 -2.35 -2.38
N LEU A 147 5.24 -3.43 -1.60
CA LEU A 147 6.31 -3.94 -0.74
C LEU A 147 7.37 -4.77 -1.48
N THR A 148 7.09 -5.29 -2.68
CA THR A 148 8.01 -6.21 -3.39
C THR A 148 9.37 -5.61 -3.77
N ARG A 149 9.50 -4.27 -3.75
CA ARG A 149 10.74 -3.53 -4.05
C ARG A 149 11.63 -3.30 -2.84
N ALA A 150 11.22 -3.75 -1.65
CA ALA A 150 11.94 -3.57 -0.40
C ALA A 150 11.94 -4.88 0.42
N PRO A 151 12.92 -5.07 1.32
CA PRO A 151 12.94 -6.24 2.22
C PRO A 151 11.82 -6.19 3.27
N SER A 152 11.40 -4.99 3.68
CA SER A 152 10.34 -4.75 4.65
C SER A 152 9.70 -3.37 4.46
N MET A 153 8.55 -3.16 5.11
CA MET A 153 7.82 -1.89 5.09
C MET A 153 7.13 -1.66 6.44
N ASP A 154 7.10 -0.43 6.91
CA ASP A 154 6.31 -0.05 8.08
C ASP A 154 4.82 -0.01 7.73
N VAL A 155 4.03 -0.77 8.50
CA VAL A 155 2.59 -0.92 8.28
C VAL A 155 1.80 -0.77 9.57
N ARG A 156 0.54 -0.36 9.41
CA ARG A 156 -0.52 -0.46 10.41
C ARG A 156 -1.49 -1.57 10.01
N ILE A 157 -1.94 -2.35 10.98
CA ILE A 157 -2.90 -3.44 10.78
C ILE A 157 -4.19 -3.14 11.56
N GLU A 158 -5.32 -3.28 10.88
CA GLU A 158 -6.67 -3.07 11.42
C GLU A 158 -7.54 -4.28 11.08
N ARG A 159 -8.31 -4.79 12.03
CA ARG A 159 -9.34 -5.80 11.71
C ARG A 159 -10.43 -5.17 10.86
N VAL A 160 -10.93 -5.93 9.90
CA VAL A 160 -12.10 -5.54 9.12
C VAL A 160 -13.20 -6.57 9.31
N GLU A 161 -14.42 -6.09 9.49
CA GLU A 161 -15.61 -6.91 9.51
C GLU A 161 -16.22 -6.93 8.12
N GLU A 162 -16.61 -8.12 7.67
CA GLU A 162 -17.50 -8.24 6.52
C GLU A 162 -18.85 -7.67 6.94
N GLN A 163 -19.32 -6.65 6.22
CA GLN A 163 -20.68 -6.14 6.42
C GLN A 163 -21.65 -7.27 6.12
N ALA A 164 -22.11 -7.97 7.16
CA ALA A 164 -23.28 -8.81 7.05
C ALA A 164 -24.42 -7.90 6.57
N ASP A 165 -24.93 -8.18 5.37
CA ASP A 165 -26.02 -7.43 4.77
C ASP A 165 -27.25 -7.54 5.68
N THR A 166 -27.46 -6.54 6.54
CA THR A 166 -28.58 -6.48 7.49
C THR A 166 -29.91 -6.20 6.78
N ARG A 167 -29.97 -6.24 5.44
CA ARG A 167 -31.22 -6.08 4.67
C ARG A 167 -32.19 -7.27 4.75
N THR A 168 -31.80 -8.41 5.30
CA THR A 168 -32.67 -9.61 5.34
C THR A 168 -33.47 -9.78 6.63
N ALA A 169 -33.39 -8.85 7.61
CA ALA A 169 -34.05 -9.01 8.93
C ALA A 169 -35.27 -8.11 9.19
N SER A 170 -35.92 -7.53 8.18
CA SER A 170 -37.15 -6.71 8.36
C SER A 170 -38.38 -7.19 7.60
N GLY A 171 -38.39 -8.40 7.04
CA GLY A 171 -39.55 -8.97 6.33
C GLY A 171 -40.12 -10.18 7.04
N GLY A 172 -40.87 -9.98 8.12
CA GLY A 172 -41.42 -11.10 8.90
C GLY A 172 -42.44 -10.69 9.95
N SER A 173 -43.37 -9.80 9.61
CA SER A 173 -44.60 -9.60 10.37
C SER A 173 -45.68 -9.08 9.43
N GLU A 174 -46.40 -9.99 8.78
CA GLU A 174 -47.76 -9.74 8.28
C GLU A 174 -48.38 -11.06 7.81
N SER A 175 -49.14 -11.70 8.71
CA SER A 175 -50.52 -12.20 8.54
C SER A 175 -50.79 -13.31 9.56
#